data_AF-A0A1H9USV7-F1
#
_entry.id   AF-A0A1H9USV7-F1
#
_cell.length_a   1.000
_cell.length_b   1.000
_cell.length_c   1.000
_cell.angle_alpha   90.00
_cell.angle_beta   90.00
_cell.angle_gamma   90.00
#
_symmetry.space_group_name_H-M   'P 1'
#
loop_
_entity.id
_entity.type
_entity.pdbx_description
1 polymer ?
#
loop_
_entity_poly.entity_id
_entity_poly.type
_entity_poly.pdbx_seq_one_letter_code
_entity_poly.pdbx_strand_id
1 'polypeptide(L)'
;MAKEKVKVYLYTRVSTAMQIDGYSLDAQKSRMKAFCEFNDYEIAGEYEEAGRLMISVLSAVAEIERENIRVQTMEGRMQKVREGRWNGGFAPYGYALIDGKLEINEEEVVAIRTIFDQYVNTDMGSNGIAKYLENLDYEDKHYKRRKADLEDRLSKTYDKIEETENALVEAKAKKRSILAEKVCGDNIYKALIFFDKMYEPMNEAEGK
;
A
#
# COMPACT_ATOMS: atom_id res chain seq x y z
N MET A 1 -53.72 42.84 -20.69
CA MET A 1 -52.88 41.69 -21.09
C MET A 1 -51.69 41.64 -20.15
N ALA A 2 -51.42 40.51 -19.51
CA ALA A 2 -50.23 40.39 -18.65
C ALA A 2 -48.97 40.51 -19.53
N LYS A 3 -48.02 41.35 -19.10
CA LYS A 3 -46.75 41.53 -19.81
C LYS A 3 -45.95 40.23 -19.67
N GLU A 4 -45.48 39.68 -20.78
CA GLU A 4 -44.69 38.44 -20.77
C GLU A 4 -43.35 38.71 -20.08
N LYS A 5 -43.00 37.89 -19.07
CA LYS A 5 -41.77 38.06 -18.29
C LYS A 5 -40.58 37.57 -19.10
N VAL A 6 -39.45 38.23 -18.93
CA VAL A 6 -38.18 37.78 -19.53
C VAL A 6 -37.70 36.55 -18.78
N LYS A 7 -37.50 35.44 -19.49
CA LYS A 7 -36.95 34.20 -18.93
C LYS A 7 -35.43 34.26 -18.85
N VAL A 8 -34.89 33.90 -17.69
CA VAL A 8 -33.45 33.90 -17.41
C VAL A 8 -33.00 32.60 -16.76
N TYR A 9 -31.74 32.23 -16.93
CA TYR A 9 -31.11 31.11 -16.22
C TYR A 9 -30.05 31.65 -15.25
N LEU A 10 -30.01 31.10 -14.04
CA LEU A 10 -28.98 31.45 -13.07
C LEU A 10 -27.79 30.51 -13.26
N TYR A 11 -26.59 31.06 -13.44
CA TYR A 11 -25.36 30.29 -13.48
C TYR A 11 -24.44 30.71 -12.34
N THR A 12 -24.06 29.77 -11.49
CA THR A 12 -23.16 30.02 -10.35
C THR A 12 -21.90 29.19 -10.46
N ARG A 13 -20.75 29.82 -10.18
CA ARG A 13 -19.43 29.17 -10.19
C ARG A 13 -18.57 29.64 -9.04
N VAL A 14 -17.71 28.75 -8.54
CA VAL A 14 -16.70 29.07 -7.51
C VAL A 14 -15.32 28.83 -8.07
N SER A 15 -14.45 29.82 -7.99
CA SER A 15 -13.01 29.63 -8.16
C SER A 15 -12.35 29.47 -6.78
N THR A 16 -11.22 28.77 -6.71
CA THR A 16 -10.44 28.56 -5.48
C THR A 16 -10.10 29.86 -4.73
N ALA A 17 -9.96 30.99 -5.44
CA ALA A 17 -9.70 32.30 -4.82
C ALA A 17 -10.93 32.89 -4.09
N MET A 18 -12.16 32.56 -4.51
CA MET A 18 -13.39 33.10 -3.91
C MET A 18 -13.82 32.40 -2.62
N GLN A 19 -13.17 31.28 -2.25
CA GLN A 19 -13.45 30.58 -0.98
C GLN A 19 -12.81 31.26 0.24
N ILE A 20 -11.82 32.14 0.04
CA ILE A 20 -11.08 32.80 1.12
C ILE A 20 -11.86 33.99 1.72
N ASP A 21 -12.73 34.64 0.94
CA ASP A 21 -13.43 35.89 1.30
C ASP A 21 -14.91 35.71 1.72
N GLY A 22 -15.38 34.49 2.00
CA GLY A 22 -16.72 34.28 2.55
C GLY A 22 -17.89 34.50 1.57
N TYR A 23 -17.64 34.60 0.27
CA TYR A 23 -18.68 34.59 -0.75
C TYR A 23 -19.13 33.16 -1.06
N SER A 24 -19.99 32.61 -0.20
CA SER A 24 -20.60 31.31 -0.46
C SER A 24 -21.43 31.32 -1.75
N LEU A 25 -21.57 30.16 -2.38
CA LEU A 25 -22.51 29.96 -3.49
C LEU A 25 -23.91 30.46 -3.15
N ASP A 26 -24.32 30.30 -1.89
CA ASP A 26 -25.61 30.78 -1.39
C ASP A 26 -25.71 32.30 -1.44
N ALA A 27 -24.65 33.03 -1.07
CA ALA A 27 -24.63 34.49 -1.17
C ALA A 27 -24.73 34.99 -2.62
N GLN A 28 -24.09 34.29 -3.57
CA GLN A 28 -24.21 34.59 -4.99
C GLN A 28 -25.63 34.33 -5.49
N LYS A 29 -26.22 33.17 -5.16
CA LYS A 29 -27.60 32.81 -5.51
C LYS A 29 -28.60 33.81 -4.94
N SER A 30 -28.48 34.19 -3.67
CA SER A 30 -29.37 35.16 -3.03
C SER A 30 -29.35 36.52 -3.73
N ARG A 31 -28.18 37.02 -4.13
CA ARG A 31 -28.08 38.28 -4.89
C ARG A 31 -28.68 38.17 -6.29
N MET A 32 -28.42 37.07 -6.98
CA MET A 32 -28.95 36.84 -8.33
C MET A 32 -30.48 36.70 -8.32
N LYS A 33 -31.04 36.02 -7.31
CA LYS A 33 -32.49 35.92 -7.10
C LYS A 33 -33.13 37.27 -6.80
N ALA A 34 -32.54 38.04 -5.89
CA ALA A 34 -33.00 39.39 -5.58
C ALA A 34 -32.97 40.32 -6.81
N PHE A 35 -31.96 40.19 -7.68
CA PHE A 35 -31.88 40.94 -8.93
C PHE A 35 -32.99 40.53 -9.93
N CYS A 36 -33.28 39.24 -10.07
CA CYS A 36 -34.36 38.76 -10.93
C CYS A 36 -35.74 39.22 -10.44
N GLU A 37 -35.95 39.21 -9.12
CA GLU A 37 -37.17 39.70 -8.48
C GLU A 37 -37.36 41.21 -8.71
N PHE A 38 -36.30 42.00 -8.51
CA PHE A 38 -36.35 43.45 -8.73
C PHE A 38 -36.69 43.83 -10.18
N ASN A 39 -36.26 43.03 -11.17
CA ASN A 39 -36.47 43.29 -12.59
C ASN A 39 -37.69 42.55 -13.20
N ASP A 40 -38.47 41.85 -12.39
CA ASP A 40 -39.63 41.04 -12.81
C ASP A 40 -39.28 39.96 -13.87
N TYR A 41 -38.13 39.29 -13.69
CA TYR A 41 -37.69 38.18 -14.54
C TYR A 41 -38.21 36.83 -14.03
N GLU A 42 -38.44 35.89 -14.96
CA GLU A 42 -38.79 34.50 -14.66
C GLU A 42 -37.53 33.63 -14.68
N ILE A 43 -37.22 32.95 -13.57
CA ILE A 43 -36.08 32.04 -13.51
C ILE A 43 -36.51 30.69 -14.13
N ALA A 44 -35.96 30.38 -15.31
CA ALA A 44 -36.22 29.16 -16.06
C ALA A 44 -35.35 27.96 -15.64
N GLY A 45 -34.26 28.20 -14.89
CA GLY A 45 -33.40 27.15 -14.34
C GLY A 45 -32.16 27.69 -13.64
N GLU A 46 -31.54 26.85 -12.81
CA GLU A 46 -30.30 27.16 -12.09
C GLU A 46 -29.23 26.11 -12.46
N TYR A 47 -28.04 26.57 -12.85
CA TYR A 47 -26.86 25.77 -13.16
C TYR A 47 -25.73 26.14 -12.21
N GLU A 48 -25.11 25.14 -11.61
CA GLU A 48 -23.98 25.31 -10.70
C GLU A 48 -22.81 24.45 -11.19
N GLU A 49 -21.72 25.11 -11.54
CA GLU A 49 -20.55 24.47 -12.13
C GLU A 49 -19.29 24.96 -11.40
N ALA A 50 -18.43 24.03 -10.98
CA ALA A 50 -16.99 24.19 -10.65
C ALA A 50 -16.53 23.54 -9.33
N GLY A 51 -17.40 23.33 -8.33
CA GLY A 51 -16.94 22.82 -7.03
C GLY A 51 -16.52 21.34 -7.05
N ARG A 52 -17.44 20.45 -7.46
CA ARG A 52 -17.23 18.99 -7.39
C ARG A 52 -16.13 18.49 -8.33
N LEU A 53 -16.10 18.97 -9.57
CA LEU A 53 -15.08 18.56 -10.54
C LEU A 53 -13.68 19.00 -10.09
N MET A 54 -13.56 20.23 -9.57
CA MET A 54 -12.28 20.74 -9.07
C MET A 54 -11.79 19.97 -7.84
N ILE A 55 -12.68 19.57 -6.92
CA ILE A 55 -12.34 18.70 -5.81
C ILE A 55 -11.82 17.35 -6.30
N SER A 56 -12.51 16.71 -7.25
CA SER A 56 -12.07 15.41 -7.80
C SER A 56 -10.69 15.52 -8.48
N VAL A 57 -10.45 16.61 -9.23
CA VAL A 57 -9.14 16.86 -9.86
C VAL A 57 -8.05 17.09 -8.81
N LEU A 58 -8.31 17.92 -7.79
CA LEU A 58 -7.35 18.18 -6.71
C LEU A 58 -7.06 16.92 -5.89
N SER A 59 -8.06 16.08 -5.64
CA SER A 59 -7.87 14.79 -4.97
C SER A 59 -6.99 13.85 -5.80
N ALA A 60 -7.23 13.76 -7.11
CA ALA A 60 -6.40 12.96 -8.01
C ALA A 60 -4.96 13.48 -8.06
N VAL A 61 -4.76 14.80 -8.12
CA VAL A 61 -3.42 15.41 -8.07
C VAL A 61 -2.75 15.14 -6.72
N ALA A 62 -3.46 15.27 -5.61
CA ALA A 62 -2.92 15.00 -4.27
C ALA A 62 -2.52 13.53 -4.09
N GLU A 63 -3.28 12.60 -4.68
CA GLU A 63 -2.94 11.18 -4.70
C GLU A 63 -1.67 10.92 -5.54
N ILE A 64 -1.57 11.55 -6.71
CA ILE A 64 -0.38 11.48 -7.57
C ILE A 64 0.86 12.03 -6.84
N GLU A 65 0.75 13.20 -6.21
CA GLU A 65 1.86 13.79 -5.45
C GLU A 65 2.29 12.89 -4.28
N ARG A 66 1.34 12.25 -3.61
CA ARG A 66 1.64 11.28 -2.55
C ARG A 66 2.42 10.08 -3.09
N GLU A 67 2.02 9.52 -4.23
CA GLU A 67 2.76 8.43 -4.87
C GLU A 67 4.14 8.89 -5.37
N ASN A 68 4.25 10.10 -5.92
CA ASN A 68 5.54 10.68 -6.32
C ASN A 68 6.50 10.80 -5.14
N ILE A 69 6.05 11.31 -4.00
CA ILE A 69 6.85 11.38 -2.76
C ILE A 69 7.28 9.98 -2.32
N ARG A 70 6.39 8.99 -2.41
CA ARG A 70 6.70 7.61 -2.05
C ARG A 70 7.80 7.04 -2.96
N VAL A 71 7.67 7.21 -4.28
CA VAL A 71 8.67 6.77 -5.25
C VAL A 71 10.01 7.44 -5.01
N GLN A 72 10.05 8.77 -4.89
CA GLN A 72 11.30 9.51 -4.62
C GLN A 72 11.95 9.11 -3.30
N THR A 73 11.15 8.90 -2.25
CA THR A 73 11.65 8.42 -0.96
C THR A 73 12.29 7.04 -1.09
N MET A 74 11.64 6.14 -1.83
CA MET A 74 12.16 4.80 -2.08
C MET A 74 13.42 4.84 -2.94
N GLU A 75 13.48 5.68 -3.96
CA GLU A 75 14.67 5.88 -4.79
C GLU A 75 15.84 6.42 -3.96
N GLY A 76 15.62 7.42 -3.10
CA GLY A 76 16.65 7.96 -2.21
C GLY A 76 17.17 6.92 -1.21
N ARG A 77 16.28 6.06 -0.68
CA ARG A 77 16.69 4.90 0.14
C ARG A 77 17.49 3.90 -0.69
N MET A 78 17.03 3.57 -1.90
CA MET A 78 17.74 2.64 -2.78
C MET A 78 19.14 3.15 -3.14
N GLN A 79 19.28 4.46 -3.38
CA GLN A 79 20.55 5.10 -3.64
C GLN A 79 21.49 4.98 -2.44
N LYS A 80 21.02 5.27 -1.22
CA LYS A 80 21.82 5.07 0.00
C LYS A 80 22.31 3.63 0.13
N VAL A 81 21.44 2.65 -0.13
CA VAL A 81 21.83 1.22 -0.14
C VAL A 81 22.92 0.95 -1.18
N ARG A 82 22.78 1.48 -2.41
CA ARG A 82 23.79 1.35 -3.47
C ARG A 82 25.14 1.97 -3.07
N GLU A 83 25.12 3.04 -2.30
CA GLU A 83 26.32 3.67 -1.73
C GLU A 83 26.86 2.95 -0.48
N GLY A 84 26.22 1.85 -0.05
CA GLY A 84 26.57 1.11 1.17
C GLY A 84 26.27 1.87 2.46
N ARG A 85 25.38 2.87 2.39
CA ARG A 85 25.01 3.74 3.51
C ARG A 85 23.75 3.23 4.20
N TRP A 86 23.64 3.57 5.47
CA TRP A 86 22.48 3.27 6.30
C TRP A 86 21.27 4.11 5.88
N ASN A 87 20.10 3.46 5.76
CA ASN A 87 18.88 4.10 5.26
C ASN A 87 18.23 5.10 6.22
N GLY A 88 18.75 5.24 7.44
CA GLY A 88 18.35 6.28 8.39
C GLY A 88 17.93 5.72 9.76
N GLY A 89 17.68 6.64 10.70
CA GLY A 89 17.45 6.31 12.10
C GLY A 89 18.76 6.07 12.87
N PHE A 90 18.63 5.66 14.12
CA PHE A 90 19.77 5.31 14.95
C PHE A 90 20.43 4.01 14.47
N ALA A 91 21.72 3.84 14.75
CA ALA A 91 22.39 2.56 14.51
C ALA A 91 21.74 1.46 15.38
N PRO A 92 21.45 0.28 14.80
CA PRO A 92 21.05 -0.87 15.59
C PRO A 92 22.07 -1.19 16.67
N TYR A 93 21.63 -1.82 17.76
CA TYR A 93 22.55 -2.29 18.79
C TYR A 93 23.60 -3.23 18.17
N GLY A 94 24.85 -3.16 18.64
CA GLY A 94 25.98 -3.90 18.05
C GLY A 94 26.65 -3.17 16.87
N TYR A 95 26.11 -2.03 16.45
CA TYR A 95 26.66 -1.21 15.38
C TYR A 95 26.77 0.26 15.80
N ALA A 96 27.76 0.93 15.23
CA ALA A 96 27.94 2.38 15.27
C ALA A 96 27.64 2.97 13.88
N LEU A 97 27.06 4.16 13.84
CA LEU A 97 26.86 4.90 12.59
C LEU A 97 28.03 5.87 12.40
N ILE A 98 28.97 5.53 11.52
CA ILE A 98 30.18 6.32 11.22
C ILE A 98 30.10 6.71 9.75
N ASP A 99 30.11 8.02 9.46
CA ASP A 99 29.98 8.59 8.11
C ASP A 99 28.77 8.09 7.31
N GLY A 100 27.70 7.73 8.02
CA GLY A 100 26.47 7.20 7.44
C GLY A 100 26.57 5.73 7.03
N LYS A 101 27.60 5.00 7.46
CA LYS A 101 27.74 3.54 7.31
C LYS A 101 27.67 2.87 8.68
N LEU A 102 27.18 1.63 8.69
CA LEU A 102 27.19 0.82 9.89
C LEU A 102 28.55 0.15 10.03
N GLU A 103 29.23 0.44 11.14
CA GLU A 103 30.45 -0.24 11.56
C GLU A 103 30.17 -1.07 12.80
N ILE A 104 30.88 -2.19 12.95
CA ILE A 104 30.71 -3.09 14.09
C ILE A 104 31.19 -2.38 15.36
N ASN A 105 30.34 -2.38 16.39
CA ASN A 105 30.76 -1.99 17.73
C ASN A 105 31.19 -3.23 18.50
N GLU A 106 32.50 -3.43 18.66
CA GLU A 106 33.07 -4.62 19.30
C GLU A 106 32.63 -4.78 20.77
N GLU A 107 32.32 -3.70 21.50
CA GLU A 107 31.77 -3.80 22.87
C GLU A 107 30.36 -4.40 22.85
N GLU A 108 29.51 -3.94 21.93
CA GLU A 108 28.09 -4.31 21.89
C GLU A 108 27.85 -5.64 21.15
N VAL A 109 28.69 -5.98 20.16
CA VAL A 109 28.50 -7.15 19.28
C VAL A 109 28.64 -8.48 20.03
N VAL A 110 29.37 -8.50 21.16
CA VAL A 110 29.53 -9.71 21.99
C VAL A 110 28.17 -10.25 22.40
N ALA A 111 27.27 -9.40 22.87
CA ALA A 111 25.93 -9.80 23.27
C ALA A 111 25.12 -10.37 22.08
N ILE A 112 25.27 -9.80 20.88
CA ILE A 112 24.60 -10.31 19.67
C ILE A 112 25.11 -11.69 19.28
N ARG A 113 26.43 -11.88 19.30
CA ARG A 113 27.06 -13.18 19.01
C ARG A 113 26.58 -14.23 20.01
N THR A 114 26.54 -13.90 21.29
CA THR A 114 26.03 -14.80 22.34
C THR A 114 24.57 -15.16 22.08
N ILE A 115 23.69 -14.19 21.78
CA ILE A 115 22.28 -14.46 21.48
C ILE A 115 22.14 -15.41 20.30
N PHE A 116 22.86 -15.15 19.22
CA PHE A 116 22.79 -15.96 18.01
C PHE A 116 23.29 -17.38 18.27
N ASP A 117 24.39 -17.53 19.01
CA ASP A 117 24.91 -18.82 19.43
C ASP A 117 23.90 -19.59 20.29
N GLN A 118 23.29 -18.94 21.29
CA GLN A 118 22.24 -19.56 22.09
C GLN A 118 21.04 -19.99 21.24
N TYR A 119 20.62 -19.19 20.26
CA TYR A 119 19.49 -19.55 19.39
C TYR A 119 19.80 -20.74 18.46
N VAL A 120 20.99 -20.79 17.89
CA VAL A 120 21.34 -21.79 16.85
C VAL A 120 21.84 -23.09 17.45
N ASN A 121 22.60 -23.02 18.55
CA ASN A 121 23.31 -24.17 19.12
C ASN A 121 22.67 -24.73 20.39
N THR A 122 21.51 -24.19 20.81
CA THR A 122 20.76 -24.70 21.97
C THR A 122 19.26 -24.80 21.66
N ASP A 123 18.49 -25.46 22.53
CA ASP A 123 17.03 -25.54 22.43
C ASP A 123 16.31 -24.27 22.96
N MET A 124 17.04 -23.17 23.19
CA MET A 124 16.45 -21.92 23.67
C MET A 124 15.62 -21.22 22.60
N GLY A 125 14.30 -21.19 22.80
CA GLY A 125 13.41 -20.31 22.04
C GLY A 125 13.57 -18.84 22.42
N SER A 126 12.92 -17.95 21.65
CA SER A 126 12.94 -16.49 21.82
C SER A 126 12.65 -16.01 23.25
N ASN A 127 11.66 -16.61 23.91
CA ASN A 127 11.33 -16.31 25.31
C ASN A 127 12.45 -16.70 26.29
N GLY A 128 13.16 -17.79 26.00
CA GLY A 128 14.31 -18.23 26.79
C GLY A 128 15.49 -17.25 26.62
N ILE A 129 15.72 -16.80 25.40
CA ILE A 129 16.73 -15.79 25.08
C ILE A 129 16.40 -14.45 25.72
N ALA A 130 15.15 -13.98 25.65
CA ALA A 130 14.72 -12.74 26.30
C ALA A 130 14.99 -12.79 27.82
N LYS A 131 14.63 -13.90 28.49
CA LYS A 131 14.93 -14.09 29.92
C LYS A 131 16.42 -14.16 30.22
N TYR A 132 17.19 -14.85 29.37
CA TYR A 132 18.65 -14.88 29.47
C TYR A 132 19.23 -13.46 29.40
N LEU A 133 18.72 -12.62 28.49
CA LEU A 133 19.14 -11.23 28.34
C LEU A 133 18.70 -10.31 29.48
N GLU A 134 17.56 -10.58 30.09
CA GLU A 134 17.09 -9.86 31.28
C GLU A 134 17.94 -10.15 32.52
N ASN A 135 18.54 -11.34 32.60
CA ASN A 135 19.42 -11.76 33.69
C ASN A 135 20.89 -11.31 33.51
N LEU A 136 21.23 -10.70 32.37
CA LEU A 136 22.51 -10.01 32.20
C LEU A 136 22.50 -8.71 33.02
N ASP A 137 23.67 -8.34 33.53
CA ASP A 137 23.89 -7.20 34.43
C ASP A 137 23.03 -5.97 34.08
N TYR A 138 22.13 -5.59 35.01
CA TYR A 138 21.21 -4.48 34.81
C TYR A 138 21.91 -3.13 34.97
N GLU A 139 23.10 -3.10 35.56
CA GLU A 139 23.97 -1.92 35.67
C GLU A 139 24.80 -1.70 34.41
N ASP A 140 24.72 -2.61 33.42
CA ASP A 140 25.33 -2.42 32.12
C ASP A 140 24.79 -1.14 31.46
N LYS A 141 25.71 -0.20 31.15
CA LYS A 141 25.41 1.07 30.46
C LYS A 141 24.62 0.85 29.15
N HIS A 142 24.72 -0.33 28.55
CA HIS A 142 24.04 -0.72 27.32
C HIS A 142 22.69 -1.42 27.52
N TYR A 143 22.29 -1.80 28.74
CA TYR A 143 21.12 -2.64 29.02
C TYR A 143 19.84 -2.14 28.32
N LYS A 144 19.50 -0.86 28.50
CA LYS A 144 18.27 -0.27 27.94
C LYS A 144 18.25 -0.29 26.40
N ARG A 145 19.37 0.09 25.78
CA ARG A 145 19.50 0.14 24.31
C ARG A 145 19.48 -1.27 23.72
N ARG A 146 20.20 -2.21 24.35
CA ARG A 146 20.23 -3.63 23.98
C ARG A 146 18.84 -4.24 24.03
N LYS A 147 18.12 -4.09 25.15
CA LYS A 147 16.78 -4.66 25.34
C LYS A 147 15.80 -4.14 24.27
N ALA A 148 15.71 -2.82 24.12
CA ALA A 148 14.78 -2.21 23.17
C ALA A 148 15.05 -2.62 21.71
N ASP A 149 16.32 -2.62 21.28
CA ASP A 149 16.69 -3.02 19.91
C ASP A 149 16.37 -4.50 19.64
N LEU A 150 16.69 -5.38 20.58
CA LEU A 150 16.52 -6.82 20.40
C LEU A 150 15.05 -7.23 20.45
N GLU A 151 14.24 -6.63 21.32
CA GLU A 151 12.79 -6.85 21.36
C GLU A 151 12.13 -6.38 20.06
N ASP A 152 12.48 -5.20 19.55
CA ASP A 152 11.96 -4.67 18.28
C ASP A 152 12.33 -5.57 17.10
N ARG A 153 13.59 -6.03 17.02
CA ARG A 153 14.06 -6.94 15.97
C ARG A 153 13.40 -8.31 16.05
N LEU A 154 13.21 -8.83 17.26
CA LEU A 154 12.54 -10.09 17.48
C LEU A 154 11.08 -10.01 16.98
N SER A 155 10.35 -8.97 17.37
CA SER A 155 8.99 -8.72 16.91
C SER A 155 8.90 -8.66 15.39
N LYS A 156 9.75 -7.85 14.75
CA LYS A 156 9.78 -7.70 13.28
C LYS A 156 10.12 -9.01 12.56
N THR A 157 10.91 -9.87 13.19
CA THR A 157 11.26 -11.18 12.61
C THR A 157 10.05 -12.10 12.63
N TYR A 158 9.27 -12.12 13.71
CA TYR A 158 8.02 -12.88 13.78
C TYR A 158 6.99 -12.41 12.75
N ASP A 159 6.77 -11.09 12.64
CA ASP A 159 5.87 -10.53 11.63
C ASP A 159 6.27 -11.02 10.22
N LYS A 160 7.58 -11.03 9.95
CA LYS A 160 8.11 -11.45 8.64
C LYS A 160 8.01 -12.95 8.40
N ILE A 161 8.17 -13.77 9.44
CA ILE A 161 7.93 -15.21 9.38
C ILE A 161 6.47 -15.45 9.01
N GLU A 162 5.53 -14.80 9.69
CA GLU A 162 4.10 -14.92 9.43
C GLU A 162 3.74 -14.49 7.99
N GLU A 163 4.22 -13.32 7.55
CA GLU A 163 4.04 -12.85 6.16
C GLU A 163 4.56 -13.88 5.15
N THR A 164 5.73 -14.47 5.41
CA THR A 164 6.36 -15.46 4.53
C THR A 164 5.60 -16.78 4.52
N GLU A 165 5.11 -17.22 5.68
CA GLU A 165 4.28 -18.42 5.81
C GLU A 165 2.97 -18.26 5.04
N ASN A 166 2.30 -17.11 5.17
CA ASN A 166 1.09 -16.80 4.41
C ASN A 166 1.36 -16.80 2.90
N ALA A 167 2.42 -16.13 2.45
CA ALA A 167 2.83 -16.15 1.04
C ALA A 167 3.16 -17.56 0.54
N LEU A 168 3.78 -18.41 1.37
CA LEU A 168 4.06 -19.80 1.05
C LEU A 168 2.78 -20.63 0.90
N VAL A 169 1.79 -20.42 1.76
CA VAL A 169 0.47 -21.07 1.67
C VAL A 169 -0.24 -20.68 0.38
N GLU A 170 -0.28 -19.39 0.05
CA GLU A 170 -0.85 -18.89 -1.20
C GLU A 170 -0.14 -19.47 -2.43
N ALA A 171 1.19 -19.49 -2.42
CA ALA A 171 1.99 -20.06 -3.51
C ALA A 171 1.72 -21.57 -3.68
N LYS A 172 1.60 -22.33 -2.57
CA LYS A 172 1.24 -23.75 -2.60
C LYS A 172 -0.17 -23.96 -3.16
N ALA A 173 -1.13 -23.14 -2.77
CA ALA A 173 -2.50 -23.20 -3.29
C ALA A 173 -2.53 -22.94 -4.80
N LYS A 174 -1.81 -21.90 -5.26
CA LYS A 174 -1.69 -21.55 -6.67
C LYS A 174 -1.04 -22.67 -7.48
N LYS A 175 0.05 -23.27 -6.98
CA LYS A 175 0.68 -24.45 -7.59
C LYS A 175 -0.30 -25.61 -7.74
N ARG A 176 -1.11 -25.89 -6.71
CA ARG A 176 -2.10 -26.98 -6.74
C ARG A 176 -3.18 -26.74 -7.79
N SER A 177 -3.67 -25.51 -7.91
CA SER A 177 -4.66 -25.12 -8.93
C SER A 177 -4.12 -25.30 -10.35
N ILE A 178 -2.91 -24.80 -10.63
CA ILE A 178 -2.26 -24.96 -11.95
C ILE A 178 -2.06 -26.45 -12.30
N LEU A 179 -1.64 -27.27 -11.33
CA LEU A 179 -1.47 -28.71 -11.55
C LEU A 179 -2.80 -29.40 -11.85
N ALA A 180 -3.89 -29.02 -11.17
CA ALA A 180 -5.22 -29.59 -11.42
C ALA A 180 -5.74 -29.23 -12.82
N GLU A 181 -5.54 -27.99 -13.27
CA GLU A 181 -5.91 -27.54 -14.63
C GLU A 181 -5.14 -28.30 -15.71
N LYS A 182 -3.82 -28.51 -15.51
CA LYS A 182 -3.00 -29.29 -16.44
C LYS A 182 -3.48 -30.73 -16.56
N VAL A 183 -3.82 -31.39 -15.44
CA VAL A 183 -4.37 -32.75 -15.44
C VAL A 183 -5.71 -32.80 -16.19
N CYS A 184 -6.55 -31.78 -16.05
CA CYS A 184 -7.81 -31.68 -16.81
C CYS A 184 -7.54 -31.53 -18.32
N GLY A 185 -6.62 -30.65 -18.72
CA GLY A 185 -6.22 -30.46 -20.12
C GLY A 185 -5.66 -31.73 -20.76
N ASP A 186 -4.78 -32.45 -20.06
CA ASP A 186 -4.24 -33.73 -20.51
C ASP A 186 -5.35 -34.79 -20.66
N ASN A 187 -6.35 -34.79 -19.79
CA ASN A 187 -7.49 -35.70 -19.87
C ASN A 187 -8.44 -35.37 -21.03
N ILE A 188 -8.70 -34.08 -21.28
CA ILE A 188 -9.47 -33.62 -22.46
C ILE A 188 -8.75 -34.02 -23.74
N TYR A 189 -7.44 -33.80 -23.82
CA TYR A 189 -6.65 -34.17 -24.99
C TYR A 189 -6.67 -35.69 -25.24
N LYS A 190 -6.54 -36.50 -24.20
CA LYS A 190 -6.71 -37.96 -24.30
C LYS A 190 -8.11 -38.34 -24.77
N ALA A 191 -9.15 -37.73 -24.23
CA ALA A 191 -10.54 -38.00 -24.64
C ALA A 191 -10.77 -37.66 -26.11
N LEU A 192 -10.23 -36.55 -26.61
CA LEU A 192 -10.30 -36.16 -28.01
C LEU A 192 -9.54 -37.15 -28.92
N ILE A 193 -8.36 -37.61 -28.54
CA ILE A 193 -7.62 -38.66 -29.27
C ILE A 193 -8.43 -39.97 -29.31
N PHE A 194 -9.03 -40.36 -28.19
CA PHE A 194 -9.87 -41.56 -28.15
C PHE A 194 -11.10 -41.41 -29.03
N PHE A 195 -11.74 -40.24 -29.04
CA PHE A 195 -12.87 -39.95 -29.91
C PHE A 195 -12.47 -40.06 -31.39
N ASP A 196 -11.36 -39.44 -31.80
CA ASP A 196 -10.85 -39.50 -33.18
C ASP A 196 -10.60 -40.95 -33.65
N LYS A 197 -9.95 -41.75 -32.79
CA LYS A 197 -9.72 -43.18 -33.05
C LYS A 197 -10.99 -44.03 -33.14
N MET A 198 -12.07 -43.63 -32.47
CA MET A 198 -13.36 -44.33 -32.57
C MET A 198 -14.20 -43.81 -33.74
N TYR A 199 -14.01 -42.56 -34.12
CA TYR A 199 -14.73 -41.91 -35.20
C TYR A 199 -14.33 -42.45 -36.59
N GLU A 200 -13.04 -42.73 -36.82
CA GLU A 200 -12.56 -43.36 -38.06
C GLU A 200 -13.31 -44.66 -38.44
N PRO A 201 -13.37 -45.70 -37.59
CA PRO A 201 -14.09 -46.93 -37.92
C PRO A 201 -15.63 -46.79 -37.93
N MET A 202 -16.19 -45.80 -37.22
CA MET A 202 -17.64 -45.53 -37.25
C MET A 202 -18.08 -44.94 -38.60
N ASN A 203 -17.30 -44.03 -39.19
CA ASN A 203 -17.59 -43.50 -40.53
C ASN A 203 -17.44 -44.57 -41.64
N GLU A 204 -16.52 -45.53 -41.49
CA GLU A 204 -16.45 -46.67 -42.41
C GLU A 204 -17.67 -47.60 -42.29
N ALA A 205 -18.28 -47.70 -41.11
CA ALA A 205 -19.49 -48.50 -40.87
C ALA A 205 -20.79 -47.80 -41.32
N GLU A 206 -20.84 -46.46 -41.26
CA GLU A 206 -21.98 -45.66 -41.76
C GLU A 206 -21.91 -45.37 -43.27
N GLY A 207 -20.77 -45.62 -43.92
CA GLY A 207 -20.55 -45.48 -45.37
C GLY A 207 -21.00 -46.66 -46.25
N LYS A 208 -22.05 -47.40 -45.85
CA LYS A 208 -22.71 -48.45 -46.65
C LYS A 208 -24.22 -48.28 -46.68
#